data_AF-A0A8T4SCS9-F1
#
_entry.id   AF-A0A8T4SCS9-F1
#
_cell.length_a   1.000
_cell.length_b   1.000
_cell.length_c   1.000
_cell.angle_alpha   90.00
_cell.angle_beta   90.00
_cell.angle_gamma   90.00
#
_symmetry.space_group_name_H-M   'P 1'
#
loop_
_entity.id
_entity.type
_entity.pdbx_description
1 polymer ?
#
loop_
_entity_poly.entity_id
_entity_poly.type
_entity_poly.pdbx_seq_one_letter_code
_entity_poly.pdbx_strand_id
1 'polypeptide(L)'
;MAIVEILPSLIKEIEAHFKKQGVEILEYLKSLENSPHKGKVIGIVGGVIIKELKYNNFRFYFIADAFKLKCFDAKELTDLLLTFVRMSGPAGFE
;
A
#
# COMPACT_ATOMS: atom_id res chain seq x y z
N MET A 1 0.47 -11.76 -13.28
CA MET A 1 -0.52 -10.71 -13.00
C MET A 1 -0.99 -10.87 -11.57
N ALA A 2 -1.03 -9.78 -10.82
CA ALA A 2 -1.67 -9.71 -9.50
C ALA A 2 -2.91 -8.82 -9.58
N ILE A 3 -3.81 -8.97 -8.61
CA ILE A 3 -4.94 -8.06 -8.44
C ILE A 3 -4.48 -6.93 -7.52
N VAL A 4 -4.65 -5.67 -7.95
CA VAL A 4 -4.34 -4.51 -7.12
C VAL A 4 -5.64 -3.86 -6.68
N GLU A 5 -5.92 -3.94 -5.39
CA GLU A 5 -7.04 -3.24 -4.77
C GLU A 5 -6.51 -2.01 -4.03
N ILE A 6 -6.99 -0.82 -4.41
CA ILE A 6 -6.67 0.44 -3.75
C ILE A 6 -7.89 0.88 -2.96
N LEU A 7 -7.75 1.02 -1.64
CA LEU A 7 -8.85 1.40 -0.76
C LEU A 7 -9.40 2.79 -1.12
N PRO A 8 -10.73 2.99 -1.13
CA PRO A 8 -11.33 4.30 -1.44
C PRO A 8 -10.87 5.44 -0.51
N SER A 9 -10.56 5.13 0.77
CA SER A 9 -9.98 6.10 1.71
C SER A 9 -8.63 6.60 1.22
N LEU A 10 -7.76 5.70 0.78
CA LEU A 10 -6.45 6.03 0.23
C LEU A 10 -6.57 6.83 -1.08
N ILE A 11 -7.54 6.49 -1.94
CA ILE A 11 -7.81 7.27 -3.17
C ILE A 11 -8.17 8.71 -2.81
N LYS A 12 -9.09 8.90 -1.85
CA LYS A 12 -9.47 10.25 -1.38
C LYS A 12 -8.30 11.01 -0.78
N GLU A 13 -7.45 10.35 0.01
CA GLU A 13 -6.24 10.96 0.56
C GLU A 13 -5.28 11.39 -0.54
N ILE A 14 -5.03 10.53 -1.53
CA ILE A 14 -4.16 10.83 -2.68
C ILE A 14 -4.73 12.01 -3.49
N GLU A 15 -6.03 12.01 -3.81
CA GLU A 15 -6.67 13.10 -4.54
C GLU A 15 -6.63 14.42 -3.77
N ALA A 16 -6.87 14.38 -2.46
CA ALA A 16 -6.80 15.56 -1.60
C ALA A 16 -5.38 16.14 -1.52
N HIS A 17 -4.36 15.29 -1.37
CA HIS A 17 -2.98 15.72 -1.21
C HIS A 17 -2.31 16.13 -2.53
N PHE A 18 -2.56 15.39 -3.61
CA PHE A 18 -1.82 15.53 -4.88
C PHE A 18 -2.63 16.22 -5.98
N LYS A 19 -3.94 16.41 -5.79
CA LYS A 19 -4.85 17.05 -6.75
C LYS A 19 -4.67 16.44 -8.15
N LYS A 20 -4.19 17.23 -9.12
CA LYS A 20 -3.97 16.81 -10.52
C LYS A 20 -2.93 15.69 -10.67
N GLN A 21 -1.95 15.61 -9.76
CA GLN A 21 -0.94 14.54 -9.75
C GLN A 21 -1.47 13.23 -9.13
N GLY A 22 -2.66 13.24 -8.52
CA GLY A 22 -3.24 12.04 -7.91
C GLY A 22 -3.49 10.94 -8.93
N VAL A 23 -3.89 11.30 -10.16
CA VAL A 23 -4.13 10.35 -11.25
C VAL A 23 -2.86 9.55 -11.58
N GLU A 24 -1.71 10.22 -11.71
CA GLU A 24 -0.43 9.57 -12.00
C GLU A 24 -0.01 8.60 -10.89
N ILE A 25 -0.26 8.96 -9.64
CA ILE A 25 0.04 8.11 -8.48
C ILE A 25 -0.85 6.87 -8.46
N LEU A 26 -2.15 7.03 -8.75
CA LEU A 26 -3.08 5.91 -8.83
C LEU A 26 -2.72 4.96 -9.98
N GLU A 27 -2.34 5.48 -11.14
CA GLU A 27 -1.82 4.69 -12.26
C GLU A 27 -0.52 3.96 -11.89
N TYR A 28 0.37 4.65 -11.16
CA TYR A 28 1.61 4.06 -10.68
C TYR A 28 1.35 2.90 -9.69
N LEU A 29 0.38 3.03 -8.78
CA LEU A 29 -0.06 1.94 -7.91
C LEU A 29 -0.69 0.79 -8.71
N LYS A 30 -1.55 1.08 -9.69
CA LYS A 30 -2.14 0.06 -10.58
C LYS A 30 -1.09 -0.70 -11.40
N SER A 31 0.05 -0.09 -11.72
CA SER A 31 1.15 -0.80 -12.41
C SER A 31 1.68 -2.03 -11.66
N LEU A 32 1.41 -2.14 -10.35
CA LEU A 32 1.75 -3.32 -9.55
C LEU A 32 1.03 -4.60 -10.03
N GLU A 33 -0.09 -4.50 -10.76
CA GLU A 33 -0.77 -5.66 -11.36
C GLU A 33 0.15 -6.42 -12.33
N ASN A 34 0.90 -5.66 -13.12
CA ASN A 34 1.83 -6.17 -14.12
C ASN A 34 3.23 -6.39 -13.55
N SER A 35 3.53 -5.84 -12.37
CA SER A 35 4.83 -5.92 -11.72
C SER A 35 4.70 -6.12 -10.21
N PRO A 36 4.15 -7.25 -9.74
CA PRO A 36 3.91 -7.50 -8.32
C PRO A 36 5.20 -7.64 -7.50
N HIS A 37 6.34 -7.84 -8.18
CA HIS A 37 7.66 -7.86 -7.56
C HIS A 37 8.22 -6.46 -7.26
N LYS A 38 7.64 -5.39 -7.85
CA LYS A 38 8.07 -4.00 -7.64
C LYS A 38 7.95 -3.60 -6.17
N GLY A 39 8.72 -2.60 -5.79
CA GLY A 39 8.82 -2.15 -4.40
C GLY A 39 9.85 -2.95 -3.59
N LYS A 40 10.36 -2.32 -2.55
CA LYS A 40 11.34 -2.89 -1.63
C LYS A 40 10.60 -3.70 -0.58
N VAL A 41 10.96 -4.97 -0.36
CA VAL A 41 10.47 -5.72 0.79
C VAL A 41 10.99 -5.06 2.06
N ILE A 42 10.09 -4.66 2.94
CA ILE A 42 10.42 -4.02 4.22
C ILE A 42 10.15 -4.92 5.42
N GLY A 43 9.37 -5.98 5.24
CA GLY A 43 9.07 -6.91 6.30
C GLY A 43 8.27 -8.10 5.81
N ILE A 44 8.21 -9.14 6.63
CA ILE A 44 7.38 -10.31 6.43
C ILE A 44 6.72 -10.63 7.76
N VAL A 45 5.39 -10.69 7.80
CA VAL A 45 4.63 -11.01 9.02
C VAL A 45 3.76 -12.22 8.73
N GLY A 46 4.04 -13.35 9.38
CA GLY A 46 3.26 -14.59 9.24
C GLY A 46 3.11 -15.09 7.79
N GLY A 47 4.09 -14.88 6.92
CA GLY A 47 4.03 -15.26 5.50
C GLY A 47 3.42 -14.22 4.56
N VAL A 48 2.95 -13.08 5.10
CA VAL A 48 2.51 -11.92 4.33
C VAL A 48 3.72 -11.01 4.10
N ILE A 49 4.04 -10.71 2.84
CA ILE A 49 5.17 -9.84 2.49
C ILE A 49 4.69 -8.39 2.51
N ILE A 50 5.43 -7.51 3.17
CA ILE A 50 5.17 -6.07 3.20
C ILE A 50 6.20 -5.38 2.32
N LYS A 51 5.73 -4.53 1.41
CA LYS A 51 6.55 -3.81 0.44
C LYS A 51 6.35 -2.31 0.54
N GLU A 52 7.42 -1.58 0.28
CA GLU A 52 7.45 -0.13 0.12
C GLU A 52 7.65 0.22 -1.35
N LEU A 53 6.79 1.08 -1.88
CA LEU A 53 6.92 1.68 -3.19
C LEU A 53 7.22 3.17 -3.04
N LYS A 54 8.40 3.60 -3.45
CA LYS A 54 8.77 5.01 -3.48
C LYS A 54 8.22 5.67 -4.76
N TYR A 55 7.64 6.85 -4.60
CA TYR A 55 7.28 7.76 -5.69
C TYR A 55 7.64 9.19 -5.25
N ASN A 56 8.61 9.81 -5.93
CA ASN A 56 9.20 11.08 -5.51
C ASN A 56 9.62 11.06 -4.02
N ASN A 57 9.08 11.97 -3.21
CA ASN A 57 9.34 12.08 -1.77
C ASN A 57 8.36 11.27 -0.91
N PHE A 58 7.46 10.51 -1.54
CA PHE A 58 6.41 9.75 -0.86
C PHE A 58 6.69 8.25 -0.92
N ARG A 59 6.16 7.55 0.08
CA ARG A 59 6.29 6.11 0.23
C ARG A 59 4.90 5.52 0.42
N PHE A 60 4.62 4.50 -0.37
CA PHE A 60 3.38 3.74 -0.31
C PHE A 60 3.71 2.34 0.19
N TYR A 61 3.01 1.90 1.22
CA TYR A 61 3.21 0.59 1.81
C TYR A 61 2.07 -0.32 1.41
N PHE A 62 2.39 -1.53 0.96
CA PHE A 62 1.40 -2.49 0.51
C PHE A 62 1.81 -3.92 0.83
N ILE A 63 0.81 -4.79 0.86
CA ILE A 63 0.97 -6.21 1.15
C ILE A 63 1.04 -7.00 -0.16
N ALA A 64 2.00 -7.91 -0.25
CA ALA A 64 2.09 -8.94 -1.28
C ALA A 64 1.92 -10.31 -0.59
N ASP A 65 0.80 -10.98 -0.88
CA ASP A 65 0.54 -12.34 -0.41
C ASP A 65 1.08 -13.35 -1.43
N ALA A 66 2.01 -14.20 -0.98
CA ALA A 66 2.74 -15.15 -1.80
C ALA A 66 2.22 -16.59 -1.64
N PHE A 67 0.91 -16.81 -1.54
CA PHE A 67 0.24 -18.13 -1.61
C PHE A 67 -0.16 -18.82 -0.27
N LYS A 68 -0.63 -18.15 0.82
CA LYS A 68 -1.20 -18.91 1.98
C LYS A 68 -2.17 -18.19 2.93
N LEU A 69 -3.23 -18.93 3.32
CA LEU A 69 -4.31 -18.54 4.24
C LEU A 69 -3.85 -18.30 5.70
N LYS A 70 -4.31 -17.19 6.27
CA LYS A 70 -4.35 -16.92 7.71
C LYS A 70 -5.80 -16.74 8.16
N CYS A 71 -6.16 -17.34 9.29
CA CYS A 71 -7.44 -17.11 9.96
C CYS A 71 -7.22 -16.11 11.09
N PHE A 72 -7.96 -15.01 11.04
CA PHE A 72 -8.02 -13.95 12.04
C PHE A 72 -9.48 -13.73 12.41
N ASP A 73 -9.75 -13.15 13.59
CA ASP A 73 -11.07 -12.57 13.82
C ASP A 73 -11.22 -11.24 13.07
N ALA A 74 -12.48 -10.82 12.89
CA ALA A 74 -12.82 -9.67 12.08
C ALA A 74 -12.18 -8.36 12.58
N LYS A 75 -11.89 -8.25 13.87
CA LYS A 75 -11.32 -7.03 14.46
C LYS A 75 -9.81 -7.02 14.30
N GLU A 76 -9.15 -8.13 14.61
CA GLU A 76 -7.69 -8.28 14.50
C GLU A 76 -7.20 -8.13 13.06
N LEU A 77 -7.98 -8.61 12.09
CA LEU A 77 -7.68 -8.42 10.67
C LEU A 77 -7.83 -6.94 10.26
N THR A 78 -8.89 -6.27 10.72
CA THR A 78 -9.16 -4.87 10.39
C THR A 78 -8.14 -3.92 11.03
N ASP A 79 -7.73 -4.17 12.27
CA ASP A 79 -6.71 -3.38 12.96
C ASP A 79 -5.32 -3.54 12.30
N LEU A 80 -4.99 -4.76 11.84
CA LEU A 80 -3.73 -5.03 11.13
C LEU A 80 -3.66 -4.30 9.78
N LEU A 81 -4.76 -4.29 9.04
CA LEU A 81 -4.83 -3.69 7.70
C LEU A 81 -4.94 -2.16 7.73
N LEU A 82 -5.69 -1.58 8.67
CA LEU A 82 -5.91 -0.13 8.75
C LEU A 82 -4.71 0.65 9.34
N THR A 83 -3.89 0.02 10.18
CA THR A 83 -2.74 0.69 10.80
C THR A 83 -1.61 0.98 9.80
N PHE A 84 -1.50 0.21 8.70
CA PHE A 84 -0.27 0.18 7.90
C PHE A 84 -0.36 0.81 6.50
N VAL A 85 -1.57 1.11 6.01
CA VAL A 85 -1.81 1.81 4.74
C VAL A 85 -2.13 3.28 5.00
N ARG A 86 -1.23 3.99 5.69
CA ARG A 86 -1.28 5.45 5.83
C ARG A 86 -0.20 6.08 4.96
N MET A 87 -0.50 7.23 4.35
CA MET A 87 0.51 8.03 3.65
C MET A 87 1.54 8.53 4.67
N SER A 88 2.84 8.30 4.42
CA SER A 88 3.89 8.95 5.23
C SER A 88 3.99 10.43 4.86
N GLY A 89 4.00 11.32 5.85
CA GLY A 89 4.38 12.72 5.64
C GLY A 89 5.85 12.85 5.20
N PRO A 90 6.28 14.02 4.70
CA PRO A 90 7.70 14.29 4.48
C PRO A 90 8.48 14.11 5.79
N ALA A 91 9.69 13.57 5.72
CA ALA A 91 10.55 13.43 6.90
C ALA A 91 10.74 14.79 7.57
N GLY A 92 10.18 14.96 8.78
CA GLY A 92 10.23 16.22 9.54
C GLY A 92 8.88 16.80 9.97
N PHE A 93 7.76 16.12 9.76
CA PHE A 93 6.49 16.47 10.42
C PHE A 93 6.18 15.44 11.50
N GLU A 94 6.37 15.86 12.76
CA GLU A 94 5.88 15.20 13.98
C GLU A 94 4.36 15.36 14.13
#